data_AF-A0A2S9YWT3-F1
#
_entry.id   AF-A0A2S9YWT3-F1
#
_cell.length_a   1.000
_cell.length_b   1.000
_cell.length_c   1.000
_cell.angle_alpha   90.00
_cell.angle_beta   90.00
_cell.angle_gamma   90.00
#
_symmetry.space_group_name_H-M   'P 1'
#
loop_
_entity.id
_entity.type
_entity.pdbx_description
1 polymer ?
#
loop_
_entity_poly.entity_id
_entity_poly.type
_entity_poly.pdbx_seq_one_letter_code
_entity_poly.pdbx_strand_id
1 'polypeptide(L)' 'MPDPTPDNRVETTFHADEGGTLMVMRMNLPDQATRAAMLESGMEHGMEASYVRLEQTLSRGG' A
#
# COMPACT_ATOMS: atom_id res chain seq x y z
N MET A 1 -11.58 -19.51 -16.33
CA MET A 1 -11.34 -18.08 -16.02
C MET A 1 -10.72 -18.06 -14.63
N PRO A 2 -9.60 -17.36 -14.39
CA PRO A 2 -9.02 -17.32 -13.04
C PRO A 2 -10.03 -16.67 -12.08
N ASP A 3 -10.03 -17.10 -10.83
CA ASP A 3 -10.90 -16.53 -9.81
C ASP A 3 -10.63 -15.01 -9.67
N PRO A 4 -11.68 -14.20 -9.48
CA PRO A 4 -11.52 -12.76 -9.31
C PRO A 4 -10.66 -12.49 -8.07
N THR A 5 -9.76 -11.51 -8.19
CA THR A 5 -9.00 -11.01 -7.04
C THR A 5 -9.98 -10.62 -5.93
N PRO A 6 -9.75 -11.07 -4.68
CA PRO A 6 -10.59 -10.69 -3.55
C PRO A 6 -10.72 -9.17 -3.45
N ASP A 7 -11.88 -8.69 -2.98
CA ASP A 7 -12.09 -7.27 -2.76
C ASP A 7 -11.05 -6.72 -1.77
N ASN A 8 -10.45 -5.58 -2.10
CA ASN A 8 -9.47 -4.91 -1.26
C ASN A 8 -9.74 -3.41 -1.28
N ARG A 9 -10.35 -2.91 -0.20
CA ARG A 9 -10.61 -1.49 -0.05
C ARG A 9 -9.42 -0.81 0.61
N VAL A 10 -8.69 -0.03 -0.17
CA VAL A 10 -7.55 0.75 0.28
C VAL A 10 -7.99 2.17 0.65
N GLU A 11 -7.71 2.58 1.88
CA GLU A 11 -7.92 3.94 2.37
C GLU A 11 -6.57 4.60 2.65
N THR A 12 -6.32 5.77 2.05
CA THR A 12 -5.09 6.52 2.24
C THR A 12 -5.40 7.87 2.87
N THR A 13 -4.74 8.16 3.99
CA THR A 13 -4.86 9.45 4.69
C THR A 13 -3.51 10.14 4.73
N PHE A 14 -3.53 11.45 4.58
CA PHE A 14 -2.34 12.31 4.60
C PHE A 14 -2.46 13.30 5.75
N HIS A 15 -1.41 13.38 6.55
CA HIS A 15 -1.30 14.32 7.66
C HIS A 15 -0.03 15.13 7.47
N ALA A 16 -0.11 16.44 7.74
CA ALA A 16 1.11 17.23 7.90
C ALA A 16 1.87 16.71 9.12
N ASP A 17 3.18 16.55 8.99
CA ASP A 17 4.07 16.12 10.06
C ASP A 17 5.35 16.97 10.04
N GLU A 18 6.09 17.01 11.15
CA GLU A 18 7.31 17.80 11.24
C GLU A 18 8.34 17.32 10.20
N GLY A 19 8.61 18.16 9.20
CA GLY A 19 9.57 17.85 8.12
C GLY A 19 8.98 17.12 6.92
N GLY A 20 7.65 16.92 6.83
CA GLY A 20 7.06 16.30 5.64
C GLY A 20 5.56 16.00 5.72
N THR A 21 5.15 14.94 5.03
CA THR A 21 3.78 14.42 5.05
C THR A 21 3.79 12.99 5.56
N LEU A 22 3.05 12.72 6.63
CA LEU A 22 2.77 11.36 7.06
C LEU A 22 1.63 10.79 6.21
N MET A 23 1.94 9.79 5.39
CA MET A 23 0.94 9.02 4.65
C MET A 23 0.65 7.70 5.36
N VAL A 24 -0.62 7.45 5.69
CA VAL A 24 -1.08 6.17 6.25
C VAL A 24 -1.97 5.49 5.24
N MET A 25 -1.70 4.23 4.95
CA MET A 25 -2.50 3.40 4.05
C MET A 25 -3.08 2.21 4.81
N ARG A 26 -4.40 2.03 4.75
CA ARG A 26 -5.13 0.94 5.39
C ARG A 26 -5.83 0.09 4.35
N MET A 27 -5.46 -1.17 4.27
CA MET A 27 -6.11 -2.16 3.40
C MET A 27 -7.15 -2.93 4.21
N ASN A 28 -8.39 -2.94 3.74
CA ASN A 28 -9.49 -3.70 4.32
C ASN A 28 -9.80 -4.88 3.40
N LEU A 29 -9.60 -6.09 3.92
CA LEU A 29 -9.82 -7.36 3.23
C LEU A 29 -11.03 -8.07 3.81
N PRO A 30 -11.73 -8.92 3.03
CA PRO A 30 -12.97 -9.56 3.46
C PRO A 30 -12.78 -10.55 4.60
N ASP A 31 -11.62 -11.21 4.66
CA ASP A 31 -11.34 -12.25 5.65
C ASP A 31 -9.84 -12.46 5.91
N GLN A 32 -9.55 -13.23 6.97
CA GLN A 32 -8.19 -13.52 7.42
C GLN A 32 -7.41 -14.43 6.46
N ALA A 33 -8.07 -15.35 5.75
CA ALA A 33 -7.41 -16.27 4.82
C ALA A 33 -6.92 -15.52 3.57
N THR A 34 -7.75 -14.62 3.05
CA THR A 34 -7.41 -13.66 2.00
C THR A 34 -6.20 -12.82 2.41
N ARG A 35 -6.19 -12.30 3.65
CA ARG A 35 -5.04 -11.56 4.19
C ARG A 35 -3.77 -12.41 4.21
N ALA A 36 -3.85 -13.66 4.65
CA ALA A 36 -2.69 -14.55 4.73
C ALA A 36 -2.13 -14.86 3.34
N ALA A 37 -2.99 -15.24 2.38
CA ALA A 37 -2.58 -15.51 1.01
C ALA A 37 -1.96 -14.27 0.33
N MET A 38 -2.49 -13.09 0.62
CA MET A 38 -1.97 -11.82 0.13
C MET A 38 -0.57 -11.50 0.69
N LEU A 39 -0.31 -11.77 1.97
CA LEU A 39 1.03 -11.61 2.56
C LEU A 39 2.01 -12.65 2.02
N GLU A 40 1.58 -13.91 1.87
CA GLU A 40 2.40 -14.98 1.30
C GLU A 40 2.83 -14.71 -0.15
N SER A 41 2.06 -13.92 -0.90
CA SER A 41 2.42 -13.51 -2.26
C SER A 41 3.64 -12.58 -2.34
N GLY A 42 4.15 -12.08 -1.21
CA GLY A 42 5.25 -11.13 -1.16
C GLY A 42 4.83 -9.71 -1.55
N MET A 43 3.53 -9.42 -1.51
CA MET A 43 2.98 -8.11 -1.84
C MET A 43 3.58 -6.99 -0.98
N GLU A 44 3.99 -7.26 0.27
CA GLU A 44 4.65 -6.23 1.10
C GLU A 44 5.93 -5.68 0.45
N HIS A 45 6.71 -6.52 -0.23
CA HIS A 45 7.94 -6.10 -0.90
C HIS A 45 7.66 -5.21 -2.12
N GLY A 46 6.62 -5.54 -2.90
CA GLY A 46 6.19 -4.72 -4.03
C GLY A 46 5.67 -3.35 -3.58
N MET A 47 5.04 -3.31 -2.40
CA MET A 47 4.55 -2.09 -1.78
C MET A 47 5.71 -1.19 -1.32
N GLU A 48 6.71 -1.76 -0.65
CA GLU A 48 7.89 -1.02 -0.21
C GLU A 48 8.67 -0.40 -1.38
N ALA A 49 8.88 -1.17 -2.46
CA ALA A 49 9.52 -0.67 -3.67
C ALA A 49 8.72 0.47 -4.34
N SER A 50 7.39 0.48 -4.17
CA SER A 50 6.53 1.55 -4.67
C SER A 50 6.68 2.83 -3.86
N TYR A 51 6.87 2.73 -2.52
CA TYR A 51 7.12 3.90 -1.67
C TYR A 51 8.48 4.55 -1.97
N VAL A 52 9.55 3.77 -2.14
CA VAL A 52 10.86 4.32 -2.53
C VAL A 52 10.78 5.10 -3.85
N ARG A 53 10.01 4.59 -4.82
CA ARG A 53 9.81 5.27 -6.11
C ARG A 53 8.96 6.54 -5.96
N LEU A 54 7.94 6.50 -5.11
CA LEU A 54 7.11 7.67 -4.82
C LEU A 54 7.98 8.79 -4.24
N GLU A 55 8.80 8.49 -3.24
CA GLU A 55 9.73 9.44 -2.64
C GLU A 55 10.71 10.02 -3.68
N GLN A 56 11.30 9.17 -4.53
CA GLN A 56 12.16 9.63 -5.62
C GLN A 56 11.44 10.54 -6.62
N THR A 57 10.14 10.32 -6.84
CA THR A 57 9.33 11.14 -7.75
C THR A 57 9.03 12.49 -7.11
N LEU A 58 8.64 12.50 -5.83
CA LEU A 58 8.37 13.71 -5.07
C LEU A 58 9.64 14.57 -4.87
N SER A 59 10.79 13.93 -4.61
CA SER A 59 12.07 14.63 -4.41
C SER A 59 12.65 15.24 -5.69
N ARG A 60 12.22 14.78 -6.87
CA ARG A 60 12.66 15.30 -8.18
C ARG A 60 11.75 16.40 -8.73
N GLY A 61 10.56 16.56 -8.16
CA GLY A 61 9.56 17.56 -8.56
C GLY A 61 9.50 18.80 -7.67
N GLY A 62 10.44 18.96 -6.73
CA GLY A 62 10.58 20.11 -5.82
C GLY A 62 11.60 21.13 -6.29
#